data_AF-A0A947NWS6-F1
#
_entry.id   AF-A0A947NWS6-F1
#
_cell.length_a   1.000
_cell.length_b   1.000
_cell.length_c   1.000
_cell.angle_alpha   90.00
_cell.angle_beta   90.00
_cell.angle_gamma   90.00
#
_symmetry.space_group_name_H-M   'P 1'
#
loop_
_entity.id
_entity.type
_entity.pdbx_description
1 polymer ?
#
loop_
_entity_poly.entity_id
_entity_poly.type
_entity_poly.pdbx_seq_one_letter_code
_entity_poly.pdbx_strand_id
1 'polypeptide(L)'
;KILAGSRLTQDGEILLTANEHRTQERNREAARVRLVALLDEALTPPKKRRKSRLNRIGKTQRLKTKKERGAVKAKRGAVRKGTDW
;
A
#
# COMPACT_ATOMS: atom_id res chain seq x y z
N LYS A 1 -1.88 9.05 -5.32
CA LYS A 1 -2.25 9.68 -6.61
C LYS A 1 -2.36 11.18 -6.33
N ILE A 2 -1.53 12.00 -6.96
CA ILE A 2 -1.72 13.46 -6.93
C ILE A 2 -2.76 13.75 -8.02
N LEU A 3 -3.96 14.21 -7.64
CA LEU A 3 -5.12 14.33 -8.54
C LEU A 3 -4.88 15.34 -9.67
N ALA A 4 -4.30 16.49 -9.35
CA ALA A 4 -3.98 17.53 -10.33
C ALA A 4 -2.64 17.30 -11.06
N GLY A 5 -1.75 16.45 -10.54
CA GLY A 5 -0.45 16.14 -11.15
C GLY A 5 0.33 17.39 -11.55
N SER A 6 0.77 17.44 -12.81
CA SER A 6 1.51 18.58 -13.40
C SER A 6 0.64 19.80 -13.71
N ARG A 7 -0.66 19.76 -13.46
CA ARG A 7 -1.60 20.87 -13.74
C ARG A 7 -1.72 21.83 -12.56
N LEU A 8 -1.15 21.49 -11.40
CA LEU A 8 -1.16 22.33 -10.20
C LEU A 8 0.07 23.24 -10.20
N THR A 9 -0.15 24.56 -10.18
CA THR A 9 0.93 25.54 -10.04
C THR A 9 1.41 25.63 -8.59
N GLN A 10 2.54 26.30 -8.36
CA GLN A 10 3.06 26.52 -7.00
C GLN A 10 2.13 27.39 -6.15
N ASP A 11 1.37 28.28 -6.80
CA ASP A 11 0.38 29.16 -6.17
C ASP A 11 -0.95 28.45 -5.87
N GLY A 12 -1.08 27.16 -6.20
CA GLY A 12 -2.28 26.36 -5.94
C GLY A 12 -3.37 26.49 -6.99
N GLU A 13 -3.05 27.02 -8.17
CA GLU A 13 -4.00 27.15 -9.28
C GLU A 13 -3.99 25.89 -10.16
N ILE A 14 -5.17 25.53 -10.69
CA ILE A 14 -5.30 24.39 -11.60
C ILE A 14 -5.34 24.90 -13.05
N LEU A 15 -4.28 24.64 -13.80
CA LEU A 15 -4.17 24.99 -15.22
C LEU A 15 -4.79 23.88 -16.09
N LEU A 16 -5.93 24.17 -16.72
CA LEU A 16 -6.62 23.27 -17.66
C LEU A 16 -6.57 23.83 -19.08
N THR A 17 -6.00 23.06 -20.00
CA THR A 17 -5.99 23.37 -21.43
C THR A 17 -7.01 22.51 -22.17
N ALA A 18 -7.85 23.13 -23.02
CA ALA A 18 -8.82 22.44 -23.87
C ALA A 18 -8.76 23.00 -25.30
N ASN A 19 -8.37 22.16 -26.24
CA ASN A 19 -8.11 22.50 -27.65
C ASN A 19 -8.61 21.42 -28.63
N GLU A 20 -9.66 20.69 -28.25
CA GLU A 20 -10.20 19.55 -29.00
C GLU A 20 -11.21 19.96 -30.07
N HIS A 21 -11.83 21.13 -29.92
CA HIS A 21 -12.89 21.60 -30.79
C HIS A 21 -12.48 22.87 -31.54
N ARG A 22 -13.14 23.09 -32.69
CA ARG A 22 -12.93 24.30 -33.50
C ARG A 22 -13.47 25.57 -32.83
N THR A 23 -14.54 25.47 -32.03
CA THR A 23 -15.17 26.62 -31.37
C THR A 23 -14.70 26.78 -29.93
N GLN A 24 -14.52 28.03 -29.51
CA GLN A 24 -14.12 28.35 -28.14
C GLN A 24 -15.16 27.89 -27.11
N GLU A 25 -16.45 27.98 -27.45
CA GLU A 25 -17.55 27.57 -26.57
C GLU A 25 -17.47 26.08 -26.22
N ARG A 26 -17.31 25.21 -27.22
CA ARG A 26 -17.15 23.77 -26.99
C ARG A 26 -15.88 23.46 -26.21
N ASN A 27 -14.78 24.16 -26.47
CA ASN A 27 -13.55 24.01 -25.68
C ASN A 27 -13.75 24.45 -24.22
N ARG A 28 -14.54 25.50 -23.98
CA ARG A 28 -14.88 25.98 -22.63
C ARG A 28 -15.76 24.97 -21.90
N GLU A 29 -16.73 24.35 -22.57
CA GLU A 29 -17.53 23.26 -22.02
C GLU A 29 -16.67 22.05 -21.68
N ALA A 30 -15.79 21.62 -22.60
CA ALA A 30 -14.87 20.52 -22.35
C ALA A 30 -13.96 20.78 -21.14
N ALA A 31 -13.42 21.99 -20.99
CA ALA A 31 -12.63 22.38 -19.83
C ALA A 31 -13.44 22.30 -18.52
N ARG A 32 -14.70 22.76 -18.53
CA ARG A 32 -15.61 22.67 -17.37
C ARG A 32 -15.90 21.21 -16.99
N VAL A 33 -16.19 20.35 -17.97
CA VAL A 33 -16.44 18.92 -17.73
C VAL A 33 -15.22 18.26 -17.07
N ARG A 34 -14.01 18.54 -17.56
CA ARG A 34 -12.78 18.01 -16.97
C ARG A 34 -12.54 18.52 -15.55
N LEU A 35 -12.84 19.80 -15.30
CA LEU A 35 -12.74 20.38 -13.96
C LEU A 35 -13.69 19.67 -12.99
N VAL A 36 -14.95 19.48 -13.37
CA VAL A 36 -15.96 18.77 -12.56
C VAL A 36 -15.50 17.36 -12.25
N ALA A 37 -15.06 16.59 -13.26
CA ALA A 37 -14.57 15.23 -13.06
C ALA A 37 -13.38 15.16 -12.09
N LEU A 38 -12.47 16.14 -12.14
CA LEU A 38 -11.33 16.22 -11.21
C LEU A 38 -11.78 16.54 -9.79
N LEU A 39 -12.77 17.42 -9.63
CA LEU A 39 -13.36 17.72 -8.32
C LEU A 39 -14.10 16.50 -7.75
N ASP A 40 -14.83 15.74 -8.56
CA ASP A 40 -15.52 14.53 -8.13
C ASP A 40 -14.54 13.44 -7.63
N GLU A 41 -13.41 13.24 -8.33
CA GLU A 41 -12.35 12.33 -7.86
C GLU A 41 -11.71 12.86 -6.56
N ALA A 42 -11.58 14.19 -6.42
CA ALA A 42 -11.03 14.82 -5.21
C ALA A 42 -11.95 14.71 -3.99
N LEU A 43 -13.26 14.75 -4.20
CA LEU A 43 -14.27 14.57 -3.16
C LEU A 43 -14.32 13.12 -2.64
N THR A 44 -13.71 12.18 -3.36
CA THR A 44 -13.69 10.76 -2.98
C THR A 44 -12.33 10.37 -2.39
N PRO A 45 -12.12 10.53 -1.06
CA PRO A 45 -10.84 10.20 -0.45
C PRO A 45 -10.56 8.69 -0.54
N PRO A 46 -9.29 8.28 -0.75
CA PRO A 46 -8.93 6.87 -0.77
C PRO A 46 -9.23 6.23 0.59
N LYS A 47 -9.88 5.06 0.57
CA LYS A 47 -10.20 4.32 1.79
C LYS A 47 -8.92 4.04 2.58
N LYS A 48 -8.90 4.49 3.83
CA LYS A 48 -7.78 4.25 4.74
C LYS A 48 -7.52 2.75 4.88
N ARG A 49 -6.36 2.29 4.42
CA ARG A 49 -5.91 0.91 4.65
C ARG A 49 -5.72 0.69 6.15
N ARG A 50 -6.42 -0.28 6.71
CA ARG A 50 -6.09 -0.84 8.03
C ARG A 50 -4.99 -1.88 7.85
N LYS A 51 -3.94 -1.84 8.67
CA LYS A 51 -2.91 -2.89 8.67
C LYS A 51 -3.59 -4.22 8.93
N SER A 52 -3.32 -5.23 8.09
CA SER A 52 -3.77 -6.58 8.37
C SER A 52 -3.07 -7.07 9.63
N ARG A 53 -3.81 -7.73 10.53
CA ARG A 53 -3.18 -8.48 11.61
C ARG A 53 -2.49 -9.69 11.01
N LEU A 54 -1.29 -10.02 11.48
CA LEU A 54 -0.62 -11.27 11.09
C LEU A 54 -1.55 -12.45 11.41
N ASN A 55 -1.70 -13.38 10.45
CA ASN A 55 -2.57 -14.54 10.60
C ASN A 55 -2.14 -15.36 11.83
N ARG A 56 -3.12 -15.83 12.61
CA ARG A 56 -2.91 -16.69 13.79
C ARG A 56 -2.12 -17.96 13.42
N ILE A 57 -2.24 -18.42 12.17
CA ILE A 57 -1.48 -19.55 11.60
C ILE A 57 0.04 -19.35 11.71
N GLY A 58 0.56 -18.16 11.41
CA GLY A 58 2.01 -17.89 11.52
C GLY A 58 2.51 -17.97 12.96
N LYS A 59 1.69 -17.52 13.93
CA LYS A 59 2.02 -17.60 15.35
C LYS A 59 2.00 -19.06 15.85
N THR A 60 1.01 -19.86 15.43
CA THR A 60 0.91 -21.27 15.84
C THR A 60 2.02 -22.12 15.23
N GLN A 61 2.31 -21.93 13.94
CA GLN A 61 3.44 -22.60 13.27
C GLN A 61 4.78 -22.27 13.95
N ARG A 62 5.06 -20.98 14.20
CA ARG A 62 6.29 -20.57 14.92
C ARG A 62 6.42 -21.24 16.28
N LEU A 63 5.33 -21.31 17.06
CA LEU A 63 5.34 -21.95 18.38
C LEU A 63 5.56 -23.46 18.27
N LYS A 64 4.94 -24.12 17.29
CA LYS A 64 5.15 -25.54 17.00
C LYS A 64 6.61 -25.82 16.63
N THR A 65 7.16 -25.08 15.67
CA THR A 65 8.58 -25.20 15.28
C THR A 65 9.53 -24.92 16.44
N LYS A 66 9.23 -23.92 17.30
CA LYS A 66 10.04 -23.64 18.50
C LYS A 66 10.04 -24.84 19.47
N LYS A 67 8.86 -25.45 19.71
CA LYS A 67 8.73 -26.63 20.57
C LYS A 67 9.49 -27.83 19.98
N GLU A 68 9.30 -28.10 18.69
CA GLU A 68 10.00 -29.19 17.97
C GLU A 68 11.52 -29.02 18.04
N ARG A 69 12.03 -27.82 17.76
CA ARG A 69 13.47 -27.52 17.85
C ARG A 69 14.00 -27.68 19.28
N GLY A 70 13.23 -27.29 20.30
CA GLY A 70 13.58 -27.50 21.70
C GLY A 70 13.69 -28.98 22.06
N ALA A 71 12.71 -29.79 21.66
CA ALA A 71 12.72 -31.23 21.87
C ALA A 71 13.90 -31.92 21.15
N VAL A 72 14.18 -31.53 19.91
CA VAL A 72 15.35 -32.02 19.15
C VAL A 72 16.65 -31.65 19.86
N LYS A 73 16.81 -30.41 20.35
CA LYS A 73 18.01 -29.98 21.08
C LYS A 73 18.19 -30.74 22.40
N ALA A 74 17.12 -30.99 23.15
CA ALA A 74 17.18 -31.75 24.40
C ALA A 74 17.64 -33.20 24.17
N LYS A 75 17.19 -33.82 23.07
CA LYS A 75 17.62 -35.19 22.69
C LYS A 75 19.07 -35.27 22.22
N ARG A 76 19.65 -34.17 21.74
CA ARG A 76 21.08 -34.09 21.38
C ARG A 76 21.98 -33.93 22.61
N GLY A 77 21.56 -34.40 23.78
CA GLY A 77 22.24 -34.21 25.06
C GLY A 77 23.76 -34.31 24.96
N ALA A 78 24.49 -33.52 25.77
CA ALA A 78 25.94 -33.51 25.74
C ALA A 78 26.48 -34.94 25.83
N VAL A 79 27.28 -35.34 24.84
CA VAL A 79 27.95 -36.65 24.84
C VAL A 79 28.74 -36.71 26.14
N ARG A 80 28.34 -37.59 27.06
CA ARG A 80 29.18 -37.94 28.20
C ARG A 80 30.48 -38.44 27.57
N LYS A 81 31.59 -37.72 27.76
CA LYS A 81 32.91 -38.31 27.55
C LYS A 81 32.90 -39.58 28.39
N GLY A 82 32.92 -40.73 27.73
CA GLY A 82 33.06 -42.00 28.41
C GLY A 82 34.26 -41.88 29.33
N THR A 83 34.13 -42.39 30.55
CA THR A 83 35.29 -42.80 31.32
C THR A 83 35.96 -43.92 30.52
N ASP A 84 36.80 -43.53 29.58
CA ASP A 84 37.83 -44.38 29.01
C ASP A 84 38.94 -44.41 30.07
N TRP A 85 38.93 -45.47 30.87
CA TRP A 85 40.11 -45.98 31.56
C TRP A 85 40.22 -47.47 31.23
#